data_AF-A0A0R2B9U4-F1
#
_entry.id   AF-A0A0R2B9U4-F1
#
_cell.length_a   1.000
_cell.length_b   1.000
_cell.length_c   1.000
_cell.angle_alpha   90.00
_cell.angle_beta   90.00
_cell.angle_gamma   90.00
#
_symmetry.space_group_name_H-M   'P 1'
#
loop_
_entity.id
_entity.type
_entity.pdbx_description
1 polymer ?
#
loop_
_entity_poly.entity_id
_entity_poly.type
_entity_poly.pdbx_seq_one_letter_code
_entity_poly.pdbx_strand_id
1 'polypeptide(L)'
;MNQDNTTLSKAEIIAILQGSEFIIYLHNGEKRLGHIIDAGKFYERTVKYFPDRFKDCTNIPQVMAEASLGFEGALNLTGEDGGVELD
;
A
#
# COMPACT_ATOMS: atom_id res chain seq x y z
N MET A 1 -8.24 9.58 -28.32
CA MET A 1 -7.96 9.89 -26.90
C MET A 1 -6.62 9.26 -26.59
N ASN A 2 -5.55 10.06 -26.53
CA ASN A 2 -4.25 9.57 -26.08
C ASN A 2 -4.34 9.48 -24.56
N GLN A 3 -4.46 8.27 -24.02
CA GLN A 3 -4.16 8.04 -22.62
C GLN A 3 -2.64 8.02 -22.52
N ASP A 4 -2.05 9.14 -22.13
CA ASP A 4 -0.70 9.16 -21.61
C ASP A 4 -0.67 8.24 -20.38
N ASN A 5 -0.32 6.97 -20.60
CA ASN A 5 -0.08 5.97 -19.54
C ASN A 5 1.21 6.33 -18.79
N THR A 6 1.18 7.47 -18.11
CA THR A 6 2.29 7.93 -17.27
C THR A 6 2.10 7.28 -15.91
N THR A 7 3.13 6.59 -15.42
CA THR A 7 3.16 6.06 -14.06
C THR A 7 2.92 7.18 -13.05
N LEU A 8 2.11 6.90 -12.03
CA LEU A 8 1.87 7.78 -10.90
C LEU A 8 3.18 8.06 -10.15
N SER A 9 3.37 9.31 -9.76
CA SER A 9 4.51 9.71 -8.93
C SER A 9 4.38 9.20 -7.49
N LYS A 10 5.50 9.17 -6.74
CA LYS A 10 5.50 8.85 -5.29
C LYS A 10 4.45 9.67 -4.53
N ALA A 11 4.34 10.97 -4.83
CA ALA A 11 3.40 11.86 -4.14
C ALA A 11 1.94 11.50 -4.43
N GLU A 12 1.61 11.16 -5.68
CA GLU A 12 0.26 10.73 -6.06
C GLU A 12 -0.10 9.39 -5.41
N ILE A 13 0.84 8.43 -5.42
CA ILE A 13 0.64 7.14 -4.76
C ILE A 13 0.39 7.33 -3.26
N ILE A 14 1.21 8.13 -2.57
CA ILE A 14 1.01 8.44 -1.14
C ILE A 14 -0.35 9.11 -0.90
N ALA A 15 -0.76 10.05 -1.75
CA ALA A 15 -2.05 10.73 -1.61
C ALA A 15 -3.24 9.77 -1.79
N ILE A 16 -3.12 8.79 -2.70
CA ILE A 16 -4.14 7.74 -2.89
C ILE A 16 -4.22 6.82 -1.65
N LEU A 17 -3.08 6.52 -1.06
CA LEU A 17 -2.97 5.60 0.08
C LEU A 17 -3.44 6.23 1.39
N GLN A 18 -3.32 7.55 1.55
CA GLN A 18 -3.63 8.22 2.82
C GLN A 18 -5.10 8.05 3.22
N GLY A 19 -5.35 7.47 4.40
CA GLY A 19 -6.69 7.23 4.93
C GLY A 19 -7.45 6.10 4.22
N SER A 20 -6.81 5.38 3.30
CA SER A 20 -7.44 4.28 2.59
C SER A 20 -7.54 3.01 3.44
N GLU A 21 -8.63 2.28 3.21
CA GLU A 21 -8.93 0.99 3.81
C GLU A 21 -8.54 -0.16 2.88
N PHE A 22 -8.02 -1.25 3.43
CA PHE A 22 -7.77 -2.48 2.68
C PHE A 22 -7.80 -3.72 3.57
N ILE A 23 -7.89 -4.87 2.91
CA ILE A 23 -7.88 -6.17 3.57
C ILE A 23 -6.42 -6.63 3.69
N ILE A 24 -6.00 -6.89 4.93
CA ILE A 24 -4.71 -7.46 5.29
C ILE A 24 -4.88 -8.96 5.46
N TYR A 25 -3.99 -9.72 4.82
CA TYR A 25 -3.89 -11.16 4.97
C TYR A 25 -2.77 -11.47 5.96
N LEU A 26 -3.13 -11.94 7.14
CA LEU A 26 -2.19 -12.32 8.18
C LEU A 26 -1.62 -13.72 7.91
N HIS A 27 -0.42 -13.99 8.43
CA HIS A 27 0.27 -15.28 8.23
C HIS A 27 -0.49 -16.50 8.77
N ASN A 28 -1.40 -16.30 9.72
CA ASN A 28 -2.28 -17.35 10.24
C ASN A 28 -3.53 -17.59 9.39
N GLY A 29 -3.66 -16.92 8.24
CA GLY A 29 -4.81 -17.01 7.33
C GLY A 29 -5.99 -16.13 7.75
N GLU A 30 -5.88 -15.38 8.84
CA GLU A 30 -6.89 -14.38 9.21
C GLU A 30 -6.86 -13.19 8.26
N LYS A 31 -8.04 -12.60 8.05
CA LYS A 31 -8.19 -11.35 7.30
C LYS A 31 -8.61 -10.26 8.27
N ARG A 32 -7.93 -9.12 8.22
CA ARG A 32 -8.32 -7.93 8.98
C ARG A 32 -8.45 -6.73 8.08
N LEU A 33 -9.30 -5.80 8.50
CA LEU A 33 -9.35 -4.49 7.88
C LEU A 33 -8.19 -3.66 8.43
N GLY A 34 -7.40 -3.08 7.53
CA GLY A 34 -6.33 -2.16 7.86
C GLY A 34 -6.65 -0.77 7.33
N HIS A 35 -6.32 0.24 8.13
CA HIS A 35 -6.44 1.66 7.78
C HIS A 35 -5.06 2.29 7.68
N ILE A 36 -4.73 2.93 6.56
CA ILE A 36 -3.49 3.72 6.48
C ILE A 36 -3.64 5.02 7.26
N ILE A 37 -2.93 5.12 8.38
CA ILE A 37 -2.82 6.34 9.17
C ILE A 37 -1.64 7.21 8.71
N ASP A 38 -0.57 6.62 8.16
CA ASP A 38 0.60 7.33 7.63
C ASP A 38 1.06 6.69 6.31
N ALA A 39 0.57 7.24 5.19
CA ALA A 39 0.86 6.71 3.86
C ALA A 39 2.33 6.88 3.44
N GLY A 40 3.01 7.90 3.98
CA GLY A 40 4.43 8.13 3.72
C GLY A 40 5.27 7.00 4.27
N LYS A 41 5.09 6.68 5.56
CA LYS A 41 5.76 5.54 6.21
C LYS A 41 5.39 4.22 5.55
N PHE A 42 4.11 4.01 5.27
CA PHE A 42 3.64 2.80 4.60
C PHE A 42 4.33 2.61 3.23
N TYR A 43 4.35 3.65 2.41
CA TYR A 43 5.01 3.62 1.10
C TYR A 43 6.49 3.30 1.23
N GLU A 44 7.21 4.03 2.08
CA GLU A 44 8.67 3.88 2.25
C GLU A 44 9.05 2.48 2.75
N ARG A 45 8.27 1.95 3.69
CA ARG A 45 8.48 0.60 4.21
C ARG A 45 8.16 -0.45 3.14
N THR A 46 7.07 -0.25 2.40
CA THR A 46 6.68 -1.15 1.31
C THR A 46 7.76 -1.19 0.23
N VAL A 47 8.25 -0.05 -0.27
CA VAL A 47 9.31 -0.04 -1.29
C VAL A 47 10.67 -0.49 -0.75
N LYS A 48 10.93 -0.37 0.55
CA LYS A 48 12.14 -0.90 1.19
C LYS A 48 12.20 -2.44 1.11
N TYR A 49 11.06 -3.11 1.31
CA TYR A 49 10.98 -4.59 1.23
C TYR A 49 10.64 -5.09 -0.18
N PHE A 50 9.92 -4.28 -0.96
CA PHE A 50 9.44 -4.58 -2.31
C PHE A 50 9.74 -3.40 -3.24
N PRO A 51 10.98 -3.25 -3.75
CA PRO A 51 11.42 -2.04 -4.45
C PRO A 51 10.69 -1.75 -5.77
N ASP A 52 10.15 -2.76 -6.44
CA ASP A 52 9.32 -2.57 -7.64
C ASP A 52 7.84 -2.34 -7.32
N ARG A 53 7.46 -2.27 -6.03
CA ARG A 53 6.08 -2.01 -5.64
C ARG A 53 5.67 -0.60 -6.07
N PHE A 54 4.51 -0.51 -6.72
CA PHE A 54 3.94 0.70 -7.30
C PHE A 54 4.64 1.31 -8.52
N LYS A 55 5.75 0.72 -8.99
CA LYS A 55 6.56 1.26 -10.10
C LYS A 55 5.82 1.34 -11.44
N ASP A 56 4.81 0.49 -11.62
CA ASP A 56 4.00 0.42 -12.85
C ASP A 56 2.55 0.89 -12.62
N CYS A 57 2.25 1.48 -11.47
CA CYS A 57 0.90 1.97 -11.17
C CYS A 57 0.60 3.21 -11.99
N THR A 58 -0.44 3.15 -12.84
CA THR A 58 -0.93 4.28 -13.64
C THR A 58 -2.28 4.80 -13.17
N ASN A 59 -2.92 4.12 -12.22
CA ASN A 59 -4.26 4.46 -11.74
C ASN A 59 -4.51 4.00 -10.30
N ILE A 60 -5.57 4.54 -9.69
CA ILE A 60 -5.98 4.26 -8.30
C ILE A 60 -6.20 2.75 -8.05
N PRO A 61 -6.97 2.01 -8.87
CA PRO A 61 -7.18 0.57 -8.65
C PRO A 61 -5.89 -0.24 -8.56
N GLN A 62 -4.89 0.06 -9.40
CA GLN A 62 -3.59 -0.61 -9.36
C GLN A 62 -2.84 -0.31 -8.06
N VAL A 63 -2.84 0.95 -7.60
CA VAL A 63 -2.22 1.32 -6.32
C VAL A 63 -2.86 0.54 -5.17
N MET A 64 -4.19 0.44 -5.14
CA MET A 64 -4.92 -0.28 -4.11
C MET A 64 -4.66 -1.79 -4.13
N ALA A 65 -4.56 -2.38 -5.32
CA ALA A 65 -4.21 -3.79 -5.49
C ALA A 65 -2.79 -4.08 -4.98
N GLU A 66 -1.81 -3.28 -5.39
CA GLU A 66 -0.41 -3.42 -4.97
C GLU A 66 -0.25 -3.21 -3.45
N ALA A 67 -0.99 -2.27 -2.85
CA ALA A 67 -0.98 -2.04 -1.41
C ALA A 67 -1.51 -3.25 -0.63
N SER A 68 -2.52 -3.95 -1.18
CA SER A 68 -3.09 -5.15 -0.56
C SER A 68 -2.11 -6.34 -0.59
N LEU A 69 -1.31 -6.46 -1.67
CA LEU A 69 -0.28 -7.50 -1.81
C LEU A 69 0.93 -7.27 -0.89
N GLY A 70 1.20 -6.02 -0.48
CA GLY A 70 2.29 -5.67 0.42
C GLY A 70 2.24 -6.39 1.77
N PHE A 71 1.09 -6.95 2.14
CA PHE A 71 0.88 -7.65 3.41
C PHE A 71 1.02 -9.17 3.37
N GLU A 72 1.04 -9.78 2.18
CA GLU A 72 1.35 -11.21 2.01
C GLU A 72 2.86 -11.45 2.28
N GLY A 73 3.25 -11.40 3.55
CA GLY A 73 4.65 -11.36 3.97
C GLY A 73 4.92 -10.52 5.21
N ALA A 74 4.02 -9.60 5.55
CA ALA A 74 4.30 -8.51 6.46
C ALA A 74 3.83 -8.77 7.90
N LEU A 75 4.50 -9.68 8.59
CA LEU A 75 4.62 -9.61 10.05
C LEU A 75 5.29 -8.30 10.53
N ASN A 76 5.78 -7.46 9.61
CA ASN A 76 6.53 -6.24 9.88
C ASN A 76 5.81 -4.95 9.47
N LEU A 77 4.55 -4.94 9.01
CA LEU A 77 3.82 -3.69 8.67
C LEU A 77 2.71 -3.35 9.69
N THR A 78 2.42 -4.23 10.63
CA THR A 78 1.40 -4.03 11.66
C THR A 78 2.05 -3.43 12.92
N GLY A 79 1.51 -2.31 13.42
CA GLY A 79 2.01 -1.56 14.59
C GLY A 79 2.22 -0.06 14.35
N GLU A 80 2.45 0.73 15.41
CA GLU A 80 2.61 2.21 15.37
C GLU A 80 3.68 2.70 14.36
N ASP A 81 4.63 1.83 14.01
CA ASP A 81 5.76 2.11 13.14
C ASP A 81 5.48 1.78 11.65
N GLY A 82 4.42 1.02 11.35
CA GLY A 82 4.07 0.56 10.01
C GLY A 82 3.20 1.52 9.19
N GLY A 83 2.63 2.53 9.86
CA GLY A 83 1.71 3.50 9.25
C GLY A 83 0.30 2.95 9.02
N VAL A 84 -0.03 1.80 9.62
CA VAL A 84 -1.31 1.10 9.44
C VAL A 84 -1.88 0.67 10.78
N GLU A 85 -3.14 1.02 11.00
CA GLU A 85 -3.95 0.60 12.15
C GLU A 85 -4.84 -0.58 11.75
N LEU A 86 -5.02 -1.55 12.65
CA LEU A 86 -5.89 -2.71 12.43
C LEU A 86 -7.17 -2.55 13.25
N ASP A 87 -8.31 -2.90 12.64
CA ASP A 87 -9.58 -3.10 13.35
C ASP A 87 -9.70 -4.56 13.89
#